data_AF-A0A9P6BL12-F1
#
_entry.id   AF-A0A9P6BL12-F1
#
_cell.length_a   1.000
_cell.length_b   1.000
_cell.length_c   1.000
_cell.angle_alpha   90.00
_cell.angle_beta   90.00
_cell.angle_gamma   90.00
#
_symmetry.space_group_name_H-M   'P 1'
#
loop_
_entity.id
_entity.type
_entity.pdbx_description
1 polymer ?
#
loop_
_entity_poly.entity_id
_entity_poly.type
_entity_poly.pdbx_seq_one_letter_code
_entity_poly.pdbx_strand_id
1 'polypeptide(L)'
;MESQPQRACRQFSYKSGQLDIPVKVLELLDPDFGLYVWPSALVLAEYIAHRLDMFNGSPDNPKVILELGAGTALPSLLLAKATRDNFLIVTDRPDVPQILANVQEALKENGIQTLYPQDPNARVLVRGLGWGDFTFANEYDKVGGLQQLLKDISCMEQINNLSSSSSRSRGQIDLILGSDVFYNPP
;
A
#
# COMPACT_ATOMS: atom_id res chain seq x y z
N MET A 1 -27.73 -18.04 -2.00
CA MET A 1 -26.85 -17.96 -0.82
C MET A 1 -25.43 -18.01 -1.35
N GLU A 2 -24.77 -16.86 -1.46
CA GLU A 2 -23.34 -16.84 -1.80
C GLU A 2 -22.58 -17.50 -0.64
N SER A 3 -21.85 -18.57 -0.93
CA SER A 3 -20.91 -19.16 0.01
C SER A 3 -19.84 -18.12 0.32
N GLN A 4 -19.61 -17.82 1.60
CA GLN A 4 -18.49 -16.97 1.97
C GLN A 4 -17.19 -17.57 1.41
N PRO A 5 -16.33 -16.76 0.77
CA PRO A 5 -15.06 -17.26 0.23
C PRO A 5 -14.25 -17.88 1.37
N GLN A 6 -13.68 -19.07 1.12
CA GLN A 6 -12.79 -19.69 2.08
C GLN A 6 -11.55 -18.80 2.25
N ARG A 7 -11.37 -18.28 3.46
CA ARG A 7 -10.32 -17.33 3.82
C ARG A 7 -9.33 -17.98 4.78
N ALA A 8 -8.05 -17.84 4.49
CA ALA A 8 -6.97 -18.16 5.41
C ALA A 8 -6.38 -16.85 5.95
N CYS A 9 -6.16 -16.78 7.26
CA CYS A 9 -5.39 -15.71 7.89
C CYS A 9 -4.04 -16.29 8.31
N ARG A 10 -2.96 -15.85 7.66
CA ARG A 10 -1.59 -16.27 7.97
C ARG A 10 -0.87 -15.17 8.70
N GLN A 11 -0.12 -15.53 9.74
CA GLN A 11 0.71 -14.59 10.47
C GLN A 11 2.18 -14.86 10.15
N PHE A 12 2.88 -13.81 9.74
CA PHE A 12 4.33 -13.78 9.59
C PHE A 12 4.92 -12.91 10.70
N SER A 13 6.09 -13.26 11.21
CA SER A 13 6.81 -12.47 12.21
C SER A 13 8.15 -12.05 11.63
N TYR A 14 8.36 -10.74 11.54
CA TYR A 14 9.59 -10.14 11.00
C TYR A 14 10.40 -9.47 12.11
N LYS A 15 11.72 -9.59 12.04
CA LYS A 15 12.62 -9.00 13.03
C LYS A 15 13.36 -7.80 12.45
N SER A 16 13.31 -6.68 13.16
CA SER A 16 14.11 -5.48 12.87
C SER A 16 14.87 -5.09 14.14
N GLY A 17 16.13 -5.51 14.23
CA GLY A 17 16.92 -5.37 15.46
C GLY A 17 16.29 -6.17 16.61
N GLN A 18 15.84 -5.48 17.66
CA GLN A 18 15.15 -6.11 18.80
C GLN A 18 13.61 -6.13 18.65
N LEU A 19 13.07 -5.50 17.61
CA LEU A 19 11.64 -5.45 17.37
C LEU A 19 11.17 -6.72 16.67
N ASP A 20 10.10 -7.32 17.18
CA ASP A 20 9.34 -8.39 16.52
C ASP A 20 8.02 -7.80 16.00
N ILE A 21 7.77 -7.93 14.70
CA ILE A 21 6.68 -7.27 14.00
C ILE A 21 5.76 -8.35 13.41
N PRO A 22 4.68 -8.72 14.12
CA PRO A 22 3.74 -9.71 13.62
C PRO A 22 2.80 -9.08 12.58
N VAL A 23 2.81 -9.62 11.37
CA VAL A 23 1.98 -9.16 10.24
C VAL A 23 0.99 -10.26 9.89
N LYS A 24 -0.30 -9.95 9.95
CA LYS A 24 -1.35 -10.84 9.45
C LYS A 24 -1.62 -10.56 7.98
N VAL A 25 -1.74 -11.60 7.17
CA VAL A 25 -2.08 -11.53 5.76
C VAL A 25 -3.30 -12.41 5.52
N LEU A 26 -4.21 -11.94 4.67
CA LEU A 26 -5.39 -12.67 4.27
C LEU A 26 -5.18 -13.26 2.88
N GLU A 27 -5.33 -14.57 2.76
CA GLU A 27 -5.39 -15.28 1.48
C GLU A 27 -6.82 -15.77 1.25
N LEU A 28 -7.33 -15.63 0.02
CA LEU A 28 -8.67 -16.10 -0.36
C LEU A 28 -8.52 -17.24 -1.35
N LEU A 29 -9.27 -18.32 -1.14
CA LEU A 29 -9.37 -19.39 -2.12
C LEU A 29 -10.18 -18.91 -3.33
N ASP A 30 -9.47 -18.40 -4.32
CA ASP A 30 -9.98 -17.75 -5.52
C ASP A 30 -9.08 -18.11 -6.73
N PRO A 31 -9.60 -18.12 -7.97
CA PRO A 31 -8.76 -18.26 -9.16
C PRO A 31 -7.74 -17.12 -9.34
N ASP A 32 -7.97 -15.95 -8.74
CA ASP A 32 -7.08 -14.82 -8.87
C ASP A 32 -5.81 -14.96 -8.01
N PHE A 33 -4.65 -15.01 -8.67
CA PHE A 33 -3.37 -15.16 -7.98
C PHE A 33 -2.96 -13.96 -7.11
N GLY A 34 -3.59 -12.79 -7.29
CA GLY A 34 -3.39 -11.62 -6.44
C GLY A 34 -3.91 -11.81 -5.01
N LEU A 35 -4.68 -12.87 -4.76
CA LEU A 35 -5.24 -13.20 -3.45
C LEU A 35 -4.38 -14.20 -2.66
N TYR A 36 -3.15 -14.47 -3.11
CA TYR A 36 -2.19 -15.34 -2.42
C TYR A 36 -0.85 -14.64 -2.23
N VAL A 37 -0.10 -15.06 -1.22
CA VAL A 37 1.24 -14.56 -0.94
C VAL A 37 2.24 -15.20 -1.91
N TRP A 38 2.91 -14.38 -2.69
CA TRP A 38 3.99 -14.81 -3.57
C TRP A 38 5.33 -14.89 -2.82
N PRO A 39 6.23 -15.83 -3.18
CA PRO A 39 7.54 -15.95 -2.54
C PRO A 39 8.37 -14.65 -2.59
N SER A 40 8.24 -13.87 -3.66
CA SER A 40 8.89 -12.56 -3.81
C SER A 40 8.46 -11.55 -2.75
N ALA A 41 7.18 -11.57 -2.35
CA ALA A 41 6.63 -10.68 -1.32
C ALA A 41 7.22 -11.03 0.05
N LEU A 42 7.42 -12.32 0.35
CA LEU A 42 8.12 -12.77 1.55
C LEU A 42 9.56 -12.26 1.59
N VAL A 43 10.28 -12.38 0.47
CA VAL A 43 11.67 -11.89 0.36
C VAL A 43 11.76 -10.37 0.51
N LEU A 44 10.85 -9.63 -0.15
CA LEU A 44 10.81 -8.18 -0.04
C LEU A 44 10.44 -7.72 1.38
N ALA A 45 9.51 -8.38 2.04
CA ALA A 45 9.16 -8.08 3.42
C ALA A 45 10.32 -8.35 4.39
N GLU A 46 11.05 -9.45 4.21
CA GLU A 46 12.26 -9.74 4.99
C GLU A 46 13.33 -8.66 4.77
N TYR A 47 13.53 -8.23 3.52
CA TYR A 47 14.46 -7.15 3.18
C TYR A 47 14.05 -5.82 3.84
N ILE A 48 12.75 -5.47 3.80
CA ILE A 48 12.22 -4.28 4.46
C ILE A 48 12.47 -4.34 5.97
N ALA A 49 12.21 -5.46 6.62
CA ALA A 49 12.47 -5.63 8.05
C ALA A 49 13.95 -5.46 8.38
N HIS A 50 14.83 -6.02 7.56
CA HIS A 50 16.27 -5.92 7.75
C HIS A 50 16.82 -4.50 7.50
N ARG A 51 16.20 -3.76 6.57
CA ARG A 51 16.62 -2.42 6.12
C ARG A 51 15.60 -1.34 6.45
N LEU A 52 14.91 -1.48 7.58
CA LEU A 52 13.82 -0.59 7.96
C LEU A 52 14.26 0.88 8.06
N ASP A 53 15.54 1.12 8.36
CA ASP A 53 16.19 2.43 8.34
C ASP A 53 16.02 3.17 7.00
N MET A 54 16.06 2.44 5.88
CA MET A 54 15.87 3.02 4.54
C MET A 54 14.43 3.49 4.29
N PHE A 55 13.46 2.93 5.01
CA PHE A 55 12.04 3.22 4.81
C PHE A 55 11.51 4.25 5.80
N ASN A 56 12.19 4.50 6.92
CA ASN A 56 11.74 5.45 7.92
C ASN A 56 11.81 6.90 7.43
N GLY A 57 10.66 7.57 7.41
CA GLY A 57 10.55 9.02 7.43
C GLY A 57 10.63 9.58 8.85
N SER A 58 10.38 10.87 8.99
CA SER A 58 10.20 11.55 10.28
C SER A 58 8.90 12.36 10.26
N PRO A 59 8.39 12.82 11.42
CA PRO A 59 7.20 13.68 11.45
C PRO A 59 7.31 14.92 10.56
N ASP A 60 8.51 15.51 10.48
CA ASP A 60 8.78 16.70 9.66
C ASP A 60 9.14 16.36 8.19
N ASN A 61 9.41 15.08 7.90
CA ASN A 61 9.76 14.61 6.56
C ASN A 61 9.26 13.17 6.33
N PRO A 62 7.93 12.98 6.22
CA PRO A 62 7.33 11.66 6.02
C PRO A 62 7.68 11.14 4.62
N LYS A 63 7.93 9.83 4.47
CA LYS A 63 8.10 9.24 3.13
C LYS A 63 6.76 8.87 2.53
N VAL A 64 6.58 9.16 1.25
CA VAL A 64 5.49 8.69 0.41
C VAL A 64 5.97 7.44 -0.32
N ILE A 65 5.36 6.29 0.02
CA ILE A 65 5.75 4.99 -0.51
C ILE A 65 4.58 4.40 -1.29
N LEU A 66 4.80 4.09 -2.57
CA LEU A 66 3.80 3.48 -3.45
C LEU A 66 4.11 2.00 -3.65
N GLU A 67 3.15 1.11 -3.39
CA GLU A 67 3.23 -0.29 -3.81
C GLU A 67 2.38 -0.52 -5.06
N LEU A 68 3.01 -1.05 -6.11
CA LEU A 68 2.36 -1.45 -7.36
C LEU A 68 2.10 -2.96 -7.35
N GLY A 69 0.89 -3.37 -7.72
CA GLY A 69 0.53 -4.79 -7.78
C GLY A 69 0.69 -5.46 -6.41
N ALA A 70 0.08 -4.86 -5.38
CA ALA A 70 0.26 -5.26 -3.99
C ALA A 70 -0.18 -6.70 -3.69
N GLY A 71 -1.15 -7.24 -4.44
CA GLY A 71 -1.79 -8.53 -4.16
C GLY A 71 -2.33 -8.56 -2.73
N THR A 72 -1.72 -9.39 -1.88
CA THR A 72 -2.06 -9.48 -0.45
C THR A 72 -1.45 -8.36 0.42
N ALA A 73 -0.71 -7.42 -0.20
CA ALA A 73 -0.07 -6.25 0.40
C ALA A 73 0.92 -6.54 1.55
N LEU A 74 1.57 -7.70 1.54
CA LEU A 74 2.47 -8.10 2.63
C LEU A 74 3.60 -7.07 2.90
N PRO A 75 4.31 -6.54 1.89
CA PRO A 75 5.30 -5.48 2.09
C PRO A 75 4.72 -4.20 2.73
N SER A 76 3.59 -3.70 2.21
CA SER A 76 2.93 -2.51 2.78
C SER A 76 2.35 -2.75 4.17
N LEU A 77 1.81 -3.94 4.46
CA LEU A 77 1.32 -4.29 5.80
C LEU A 77 2.47 -4.26 6.82
N LEU A 78 3.63 -4.80 6.46
CA LEU A 78 4.82 -4.73 7.29
C LEU A 78 5.26 -3.28 7.52
N LEU A 79 5.42 -2.48 6.45
CA LEU A 79 5.81 -1.07 6.58
C LEU A 79 4.81 -0.26 7.39
N ALA A 80 3.52 -0.52 7.19
CA ALA A 80 2.49 0.13 7.96
C ALA A 80 2.69 -0.20 9.44
N LYS A 81 2.89 -1.45 9.84
CA LYS A 81 3.11 -1.76 11.26
C LYS A 81 4.43 -1.21 11.82
N ALA A 82 5.48 -1.22 11.01
CA ALA A 82 6.84 -0.92 11.42
C ALA A 82 7.13 0.59 11.51
N THR A 83 6.38 1.41 10.76
CA THR A 83 6.60 2.85 10.63
C THR A 83 5.36 3.63 11.05
N ARG A 84 5.54 4.86 11.55
CA ARG A 84 4.42 5.71 12.00
C ARG A 84 4.22 6.95 11.13
N ASP A 85 5.31 7.52 10.66
CA ASP A 85 5.28 8.83 10.00
C ASP A 85 5.11 8.72 8.47
N ASN A 86 5.27 7.54 7.88
CA ASN A 86 5.16 7.38 6.43
C ASN A 86 3.72 7.36 5.94
N PHE A 87 3.52 7.87 4.72
CA PHE A 87 2.30 7.73 3.95
C PHE A 87 2.45 6.61 2.93
N LEU A 88 1.60 5.59 3.02
CA LEU A 88 1.61 4.42 2.15
C LEU A 88 0.46 4.49 1.15
N ILE A 89 0.76 4.22 -0.11
CA ILE A 89 -0.21 4.12 -1.19
C ILE A 89 -0.13 2.70 -1.69
N VAL A 90 -1.16 1.90 -1.43
CA VAL A 90 -1.22 0.49 -1.78
C VAL A 90 -2.14 0.35 -2.97
N THR A 91 -1.59 -0.13 -4.09
CA THR A 91 -2.34 -0.20 -5.34
C THR A 91 -2.32 -1.60 -5.96
N ASP A 92 -3.43 -1.92 -6.60
CA ASP A 92 -3.55 -3.08 -7.47
C ASP A 92 -4.53 -2.76 -8.61
N ARG A 93 -4.76 -3.72 -9.48
CA ARG A 93 -5.58 -3.57 -10.68
C ARG A 93 -7.06 -3.30 -10.32
N PRO A 94 -7.68 -2.29 -10.94
CA PRO A 94 -9.05 -1.86 -10.59
C PRO A 94 -10.14 -2.83 -11.07
N ASP A 95 -9.84 -3.69 -12.03
CA ASP A 95 -10.73 -4.71 -12.60
C ASP A 95 -10.96 -5.92 -11.67
N VAL A 96 -10.14 -6.06 -10.62
CA VAL A 96 -10.32 -7.10 -9.58
C VAL A 96 -10.49 -6.45 -8.21
N PRO A 97 -11.67 -5.86 -7.91
CA PRO A 97 -11.91 -5.09 -6.69
C PRO A 97 -11.76 -5.93 -5.40
N GLN A 98 -11.87 -7.25 -5.50
CA GLN A 98 -11.70 -8.18 -4.38
C GLN A 98 -10.28 -8.13 -3.80
N ILE A 99 -9.25 -7.85 -4.61
CA ILE A 99 -7.87 -7.68 -4.12
C ILE A 99 -7.80 -6.47 -3.19
N LEU A 100 -8.31 -5.32 -3.63
CA LEU A 100 -8.32 -4.09 -2.83
C LEU A 100 -9.14 -4.24 -1.54
N ALA A 101 -10.30 -4.91 -1.62
CA ALA A 101 -11.10 -5.24 -0.45
C ALA A 101 -10.35 -6.16 0.54
N ASN A 102 -9.62 -7.16 0.03
CA ASN A 102 -8.80 -8.05 0.85
C ASN A 102 -7.65 -7.28 1.54
N VAL A 103 -7.02 -6.34 0.86
CA VAL A 103 -5.99 -5.45 1.43
C VAL A 103 -6.57 -4.59 2.55
N GLN A 104 -7.75 -3.99 2.36
CA GLN A 104 -8.41 -3.18 3.39
C GLN A 104 -8.75 -4.01 4.64
N GLU A 105 -9.29 -5.22 4.46
CA GLU A 105 -9.55 -6.13 5.59
C GLU A 105 -8.25 -6.59 6.28
N ALA A 106 -7.18 -6.86 5.52
CA ALA A 106 -5.89 -7.21 6.09
C ALA A 106 -5.29 -6.05 6.90
N LEU A 107 -5.41 -4.80 6.45
CA LEU A 107 -4.98 -3.61 7.18
C LEU A 107 -5.75 -3.49 8.51
N LYS A 108 -7.06 -3.71 8.48
CA LYS A 108 -7.91 -3.73 9.68
C LYS A 108 -7.52 -4.84 10.66
N GLU A 109 -7.25 -6.06 10.19
CA GLU A 109 -6.75 -7.17 11.01
C GLU A 109 -5.40 -6.89 11.69
N ASN A 110 -4.65 -5.95 11.13
CA ASN A 110 -3.38 -5.47 11.68
C ASN A 110 -3.51 -4.19 12.54
N GLY A 111 -4.72 -3.68 12.74
CA GLY A 111 -5.00 -2.47 13.52
C GLY A 111 -4.66 -1.16 12.80
N ILE A 112 -4.65 -1.16 11.46
CA ILE A 112 -4.28 0.00 10.65
C ILE A 112 -5.54 0.62 10.04
N GLN A 113 -5.69 1.93 10.20
CA GLN A 113 -6.80 2.70 9.64
C GLN A 113 -6.50 3.13 8.20
N THR A 114 -7.50 3.01 7.33
CA THR A 114 -7.36 3.24 5.88
C THR A 114 -8.40 4.21 5.33
N LEU A 115 -9.08 4.98 6.19
CA LEU A 115 -10.17 5.87 5.81
C LEU A 115 -9.65 7.15 5.13
N TYR A 116 -8.68 7.06 4.22
CA TYR A 116 -8.17 8.21 3.49
C TYR A 116 -9.05 8.48 2.25
N PRO A 117 -9.46 9.74 1.95
CA PRO A 117 -9.14 11.00 2.64
C PRO A 117 -10.14 11.42 3.74
N GLN A 118 -11.11 10.58 4.10
CA GLN A 118 -12.17 10.96 5.07
C GLN A 118 -11.63 11.18 6.49
N ASP A 119 -10.55 10.49 6.84
CA ASP A 119 -9.79 10.62 8.07
C ASP A 119 -8.42 11.25 7.75
N PRO A 120 -8.16 12.50 8.18
CA PRO A 120 -6.90 13.17 7.93
C PRO A 120 -5.71 12.51 8.65
N ASN A 121 -5.95 11.61 9.61
CA ASN A 121 -4.90 10.85 10.29
C ASN A 121 -4.61 9.50 9.59
N ALA A 122 -5.41 9.11 8.60
CA ALA A 122 -5.16 7.90 7.84
C ALA A 122 -3.87 8.08 7.02
N ARG A 123 -2.89 7.23 7.30
CA ARG A 123 -1.59 7.24 6.62
C ARG A 123 -1.46 6.19 5.52
N VAL A 124 -2.55 5.46 5.24
CA VAL A 124 -2.59 4.42 4.22
C VAL A 124 -3.77 4.68 3.30
N LEU A 125 -3.48 4.87 2.02
CA LEU A 125 -4.44 4.95 0.93
C LEU A 125 -4.43 3.63 0.17
N VAL A 126 -5.58 2.96 0.09
CA VAL A 126 -5.79 1.81 -0.80
C VAL A 126 -6.62 2.26 -1.99
N ARG A 127 -6.12 2.08 -3.21
CA ARG A 127 -6.86 2.44 -4.44
C ARG A 127 -6.50 1.55 -5.62
N GLY A 128 -7.38 1.52 -6.62
CA GLY A 128 -7.05 0.96 -7.92
C GLY A 128 -6.03 1.81 -8.66
N LEU A 129 -5.11 1.17 -9.38
CA LEU A 129 -4.21 1.79 -10.35
C LEU A 129 -3.87 0.78 -11.43
N GLY A 130 -4.48 0.95 -12.61
CA GLY A 130 -4.13 0.14 -13.79
C GLY A 130 -2.72 0.50 -14.28
N TRP A 131 -1.94 -0.51 -14.66
CA TRP A 131 -0.63 -0.24 -15.26
C TRP A 131 -0.80 0.43 -16.62
N GLY A 132 -0.05 1.51 -16.84
CA GLY A 132 -0.20 2.33 -18.05
C GLY A 132 -1.42 3.26 -18.04
N ASP A 133 -2.19 3.33 -16.95
CA ASP A 133 -3.27 4.29 -16.80
C ASP A 133 -2.73 5.66 -16.37
N PHE A 134 -2.66 6.58 -17.33
CA PHE A 134 -2.23 7.97 -17.12
C PHE A 134 -3.42 8.94 -17.14
N THR A 135 -4.61 8.54 -16.71
CA THR A 135 -5.79 9.41 -16.77
C THR A 135 -5.94 10.30 -15.53
N PHE A 136 -6.62 11.44 -15.70
CA PHE A 136 -7.22 12.20 -14.60
C PHE A 136 -8.62 11.66 -14.29
N ALA A 137 -9.08 11.88 -13.06
CA ALA A 137 -10.48 11.60 -12.71
C ALA A 137 -11.43 12.44 -13.57
N ASN A 138 -12.55 11.84 -13.96
CA ASN A 138 -13.54 12.42 -14.85
C ASN A 138 -14.96 12.04 -14.40
N GLU A 139 -15.94 12.17 -15.31
CA GLU A 139 -17.33 11.89 -14.97
C GLU A 139 -17.64 10.38 -14.79
N TYR A 140 -16.92 9.51 -15.50
CA TYR A 140 -17.10 8.06 -15.52
C TYR A 140 -16.17 7.32 -14.56
N ASP A 141 -14.93 7.78 -14.44
CA ASP A 141 -13.97 7.27 -13.47
C ASP A 141 -13.61 8.37 -12.47
N LYS A 142 -14.12 8.24 -11.25
CA LYS A 142 -13.90 9.21 -10.16
C LYS A 142 -12.53 9.07 -9.50
N VAL A 143 -11.85 7.95 -9.71
CA VAL A 143 -10.55 7.65 -9.10
C VAL A 143 -9.42 8.10 -10.02
N GLY A 144 -9.52 7.82 -11.31
CA GLY A 144 -8.50 8.11 -12.32
C GLY A 144 -7.23 7.25 -12.16
N GLY A 145 -6.29 7.46 -13.07
CA GLY A 145 -4.99 6.79 -13.08
C GLY A 145 -3.89 7.53 -12.32
N LEU A 146 -2.65 7.34 -12.79
CA LEU A 146 -1.44 7.88 -12.18
C LEU A 146 -1.45 9.42 -12.13
N GLN A 147 -1.96 10.08 -13.18
CA GLN A 147 -1.99 11.55 -13.21
C GLN A 147 -2.89 12.11 -12.11
N GLN A 148 -4.05 11.48 -11.87
CA GLN A 148 -4.89 11.85 -10.74
C GLN A 148 -4.20 11.57 -9.40
N LEU A 149 -3.56 10.41 -9.24
CA LEU A 149 -2.86 10.07 -8.00
C LEU A 149 -1.78 11.10 -7.65
N LEU A 150 -0.93 11.49 -8.60
CA LEU A 150 0.13 12.48 -8.37
C LEU A 150 -0.44 13.86 -8.02
N LYS A 151 -1.56 14.24 -8.64
CA LYS A 151 -2.31 15.45 -8.30
C LYS A 151 -2.84 15.37 -6.86
N ASP A 152 -3.42 14.24 -6.48
CA ASP A 152 -3.96 14.03 -5.14
C ASP A 152 -2.85 14.17 -4.09
N ILE A 153 -1.69 13.50 -4.27
CA ILE A 153 -0.52 13.60 -3.38
C ILE A 153 -0.07 15.05 -3.23
N SER A 154 0.04 15.78 -4.34
CA SER A 154 0.43 17.20 -4.34
C SER A 154 -0.53 18.08 -3.53
N CYS A 155 -1.83 17.75 -3.51
CA CYS A 155 -2.83 18.45 -2.71
C CYS A 155 -2.72 18.13 -1.21
N MET A 156 -2.34 16.88 -0.86
CA MET A 156 -2.14 16.49 0.55
C MET A 156 -1.03 17.32 1.21
N GLU A 157 0.08 17.52 0.51
CA GLU A 157 1.21 18.30 0.99
C GLU A 157 0.84 19.76 1.28
N GLN A 158 -0.14 20.31 0.53
CA GLN A 158 -0.62 21.68 0.73
C GLN A 158 -1.51 21.81 1.98
N ILE A 159 -2.40 20.84 2.23
CA ILE A 159 -3.31 20.86 3.38
C ILE A 159 -2.53 20.78 4.69
N ASN A 160 -1.45 20.01 4.72
CA ASN A 160 -0.68 19.77 5.94
C ASN A 160 0.34 20.88 6.28
N ASN A 161 0.40 21.98 5.52
CA ASN A 161 1.34 23.10 5.74
C ASN A 161 2.82 22.66 5.94
N LEU A 162 3.26 21.55 5.33
CA LEU A 162 4.67 21.09 5.40
C LEU A 162 5.65 22.00 4.62
N SER A 163 5.16 23.10 4.04
CA SER A 163 5.99 24.08 3.35
C SER A 163 6.54 25.14 4.30
N SER A 164 7.75 24.92 4.82
CA SER A 164 8.63 26.06 5.14
C SER A 164 10.15 25.80 5.11
N SER A 165 10.65 24.59 4.82
CA SER A 165 12.13 24.43 4.78
C SER A 165 12.74 23.30 3.94
N SER A 166 11.97 22.38 3.34
CA SER A 166 12.52 21.30 2.53
C SER A 166 12.17 21.44 1.04
N SER A 167 13.18 21.36 0.18
CA SER A 167 13.10 21.46 -1.28
C SER A 167 12.46 20.22 -1.94
N ARG A 168 11.37 19.67 -1.38
CA ARG A 168 10.65 18.55 -2.00
C ARG A 168 9.79 19.06 -3.15
N SER A 169 9.94 18.42 -4.31
CA SER A 169 9.04 18.67 -5.45
C SER A 169 7.65 18.20 -5.08
N ARG A 170 6.62 19.02 -5.32
CA ARG A 170 5.23 18.66 -5.04
C ARG A 170 4.84 17.36 -5.74
N GLY A 171 4.12 16.47 -5.05
CA GLY A 171 3.63 15.22 -5.63
C GLY A 171 4.68 14.13 -5.82
N GLN A 172 5.74 14.14 -5.01
CA GLN A 172 6.85 13.20 -5.14
C GLN A 172 6.55 11.90 -4.41
N ILE A 173 6.76 10.79 -5.10
CA ILE A 173 6.86 9.46 -4.49
C ILE A 173 8.34 9.21 -4.19
N ASP A 174 8.68 8.89 -2.94
CA ASP A 174 10.07 8.67 -2.54
C ASP A 174 10.53 7.24 -2.86
N LEU A 175 9.62 6.28 -2.72
CA LEU A 175 9.91 4.86 -2.92
C LEU A 175 8.75 4.17 -3.65
N ILE A 176 9.10 3.29 -4.58
CA ILE A 176 8.16 2.39 -5.25
C ILE A 176 8.52 0.96 -4.87
N LEU A 177 7.53 0.21 -4.41
CA LEU A 177 7.61 -1.22 -4.12
C LEU A 177 6.89 -2.00 -5.21
N GLY A 178 7.41 -3.18 -5.50
CA GLY A 178 6.76 -4.17 -6.35
C GLY A 178 7.43 -5.52 -6.15
N SER A 179 6.67 -6.51 -5.70
CA SER A 179 7.15 -7.88 -5.54
C SER A 179 6.60 -8.76 -6.64
N ASP A 180 7.49 -9.22 -7.52
CA ASP A 180 7.14 -10.02 -8.70
C ASP A 180 6.10 -9.31 -9.59
N VAL A 181 6.45 -8.12 -10.05
CA VAL A 181 5.65 -7.29 -10.97
C VAL A 181 6.14 -7.41 -12.42
N PHE A 182 7.07 -8.33 -12.69
CA PHE A 182 7.65 -8.55 -14.02
C PHE A 182 7.25 -9.91 -14.60
N TYR A 183 5.97 -10.24 -14.48
CA TYR A 183 5.35 -11.40 -15.13
C TYR A 183 4.23 -10.94 -16.04
N ASN A 184 3.90 -11.76 -17.04
CA ASN A 184 2.68 -11.58 -17.81
C ASN A 184 1.59 -12.36 -17.08
N PRO A 185 0.55 -11.71 -16.52
CA PRO A 185 -0.61 -12.46 -16.06
C PRO A 185 -1.22 -13.22 -17.25
N PRO A 186 -1.64 -14.48 -17.06
CA PRO A 186 -2.16 -15.33 -18.14
C PRO A 186 -3.43 -14.75 -18.79
#